data_AF-A0A0N0J9F0-F1
#
_entry.id   AF-A0A0N0J9F0-F1
#
_cell.length_a   1.000
_cell.length_b   1.000
_cell.length_c   1.000
_cell.angle_alpha   90.00
_cell.angle_beta   90.00
_cell.angle_gamma   90.00
#
_symmetry.space_group_name_H-M   'P 1'
#
loop_
_entity.id
_entity.type
_entity.pdbx_description
1 polymer ?
#
loop_
_entity_poly.entity_id
_entity_poly.type
_entity_poly.pdbx_seq_one_letter_code
_entity_poly.pdbx_strand_id
1 'polypeptide(L)'
;MTLFRWTATLALAAAALLAACGGGADRTKAQVRLVNASSGYAQLDLRVDNEVRQSGVSYGNTAGYVEADPGKAFTLHSAGNSTSLLSFTPSVSARKHYTLLAYGTLGAAKQVLLDDNAGAPETNRTLLRVVNAAPDAGALDVYLTGSDDTLAASVPQQSAAAVDSVGEWLTVNSGGYRLRVTAAGSKTDLRLDVGALTLSSRQVATLVLTPTTGGVLVQALLLTQQGEITALAPTQARLRLASGLSNAGVAGLRVGGTALFANVTAPAVTNYALVSAGARETVVTVNGTVVSTKTETLVVGADYTVLVYGSPSGTPAVALLPDNNTLPTDRTRAKVRLVNGVVGLAGTLSMSVDFSPVADGIDAGQASAYDLVDATTTGRVSVVAAGEAQALFENLEQSFLAASNYTVFLVGSPTAAVGIVRKDR
;
A
#
# COMPACT_ATOMS: atom_id res chain seq x y z
N MET A 1 -72.64 -14.40 42.66
CA MET A 1 -73.29 -14.42 41.32
C MET A 1 -73.03 -13.08 40.65
N THR A 2 -72.93 -13.09 39.31
CA THR A 2 -72.73 -12.00 38.32
C THR A 2 -71.34 -11.35 38.26
N LEU A 3 -70.47 -11.66 37.27
CA LEU A 3 -70.47 -11.27 35.83
C LEU A 3 -70.20 -9.75 35.67
N PHE A 4 -69.40 -9.20 34.74
CA PHE A 4 -68.53 -9.63 33.64
C PHE A 4 -67.96 -8.30 33.03
N ARG A 5 -66.99 -8.40 32.11
CA ARG A 5 -66.58 -7.40 31.07
C ARG A 5 -65.37 -6.50 31.34
N TRP A 6 -64.21 -7.09 31.08
CA TRP A 6 -63.06 -6.41 30.48
C TRP A 6 -63.28 -6.32 28.96
N THR A 7 -63.63 -5.14 28.44
CA THR A 7 -63.63 -4.86 26.99
C THR A 7 -63.35 -3.37 26.75
N ALA A 8 -62.08 -2.95 26.71
CA ALA A 8 -61.71 -1.62 26.19
C ALA A 8 -60.22 -1.43 25.83
N THR A 9 -59.43 -2.47 25.61
CA THR A 9 -57.96 -2.32 25.37
C THR A 9 -57.42 -3.15 24.21
N LEU A 10 -58.23 -3.38 23.17
CA LEU A 10 -57.80 -4.11 21.97
C LEU A 10 -58.01 -3.36 20.64
N ALA A 11 -58.21 -2.03 20.66
CA ALA A 11 -58.45 -1.24 19.45
C ALA A 11 -57.37 -0.19 19.13
N LEU A 12 -56.42 0.09 20.04
CA LEU A 12 -55.35 1.09 19.81
C LEU A 12 -53.98 0.48 19.46
N ALA A 13 -53.79 -0.84 19.60
CA ALA A 13 -52.52 -1.51 19.30
C ALA A 13 -52.40 -2.02 17.85
N ALA A 14 -53.50 -2.03 17.08
CA ALA A 14 -53.51 -2.53 15.70
C ALA A 14 -53.17 -1.46 14.64
N ALA A 15 -53.22 -0.17 14.98
CA ALA A 15 -52.90 0.93 14.05
C ALA A 15 -51.41 1.29 14.00
N ALA A 16 -50.61 0.87 14.98
CA ALA A 16 -49.17 1.17 15.05
C ALA A 16 -48.28 0.11 14.36
N LEU A 17 -48.85 -1.03 13.91
CA LEU A 17 -48.11 -2.12 13.25
C LEU A 17 -48.16 -2.06 11.71
N LEU A 18 -48.85 -1.09 11.11
CA LEU A 18 -48.92 -0.93 9.65
C LEU A 18 -48.01 0.18 9.07
N ALA A 19 -47.32 0.96 9.90
CA ALA A 19 -46.42 2.02 9.43
C ALA A 19 -44.96 1.57 9.20
N ALA A 20 -44.64 0.28 9.36
CA ALA A 20 -43.28 -0.25 9.21
C ALA A 20 -43.09 -1.15 7.98
N CYS A 21 -44.10 -1.28 7.11
CA CYS A 21 -44.05 -2.10 5.90
C CYS A 21 -44.52 -1.26 4.71
N GLY A 22 -43.65 -0.40 4.16
CA GLY A 22 -44.07 0.50 3.08
C GLY A 22 -43.01 1.44 2.51
N GLY A 23 -41.72 1.19 2.73
CA GLY A 23 -40.64 1.84 1.98
C GLY A 23 -40.09 0.88 0.93
N GLY A 24 -40.87 0.60 -0.12
CA GLY A 24 -40.37 -0.22 -1.22
C GLY A 24 -39.31 0.55 -1.99
N ALA A 25 -38.11 -0.02 -2.16
CA ALA A 25 -37.08 0.56 -3.01
C ALA A 25 -37.66 0.92 -4.38
N ASP A 26 -37.39 2.13 -4.87
CA ASP A 26 -37.92 2.58 -6.14
C ASP A 26 -37.44 1.64 -7.25
N ARG A 27 -38.42 0.97 -7.86
CA ARG A 27 -38.21 -0.07 -8.86
C ARG A 27 -37.68 0.46 -10.19
N THR A 28 -37.56 1.78 -10.34
CA THR A 28 -36.93 2.47 -11.47
C THR A 28 -35.45 2.80 -11.20
N LYS A 29 -34.99 2.71 -9.95
CA LYS A 29 -33.63 3.07 -9.54
C LYS A 29 -32.72 1.85 -9.45
N ALA A 30 -31.43 2.07 -9.69
CA ALA A 30 -30.37 1.17 -9.27
C ALA A 30 -30.01 1.45 -7.80
N GLN A 31 -29.33 0.50 -7.16
CA GLN A 31 -28.76 0.65 -5.82
C GLN A 31 -27.24 0.65 -5.95
N VAL A 32 -26.59 1.73 -5.51
CA VAL A 32 -25.14 1.90 -5.63
C VAL A 32 -24.52 2.21 -4.28
N ARG A 33 -23.34 1.66 -3.98
CA ARG A 33 -22.49 2.15 -2.88
C ARG A 33 -21.10 2.52 -3.39
N LEU A 34 -20.55 3.61 -2.87
CA LEU A 34 -19.15 4.00 -3.02
C LEU A 34 -18.30 3.26 -2.00
N VAL A 35 -17.23 2.62 -2.46
CA VAL A 35 -16.16 2.11 -1.60
C VAL A 35 -14.89 2.85 -1.92
N ASN A 36 -14.36 3.56 -0.92
CA ASN A 36 -13.02 4.14 -1.00
C ASN A 36 -11.98 3.06 -0.69
N ALA A 37 -11.27 2.63 -1.73
CA ALA A 37 -10.13 1.72 -1.70
C ALA A 37 -8.82 2.43 -2.09
N SER A 38 -8.78 3.76 -2.03
CA SER A 38 -7.60 4.57 -2.31
C SER A 38 -6.77 4.82 -1.06
N SER A 39 -5.44 4.76 -1.20
CA SER A 39 -4.51 5.28 -0.21
C SER A 39 -4.15 6.77 -0.44
N GLY A 40 -4.52 7.33 -1.60
CA GLY A 40 -4.24 8.71 -1.98
C GLY A 40 -5.33 9.72 -1.62
N TYR A 41 -6.55 9.27 -1.34
CA TYR A 41 -7.67 10.14 -0.97
C TYR A 41 -8.28 9.70 0.36
N ALA A 42 -8.13 10.55 1.40
CA ALA A 42 -8.60 10.25 2.75
C ALA A 42 -10.13 10.03 2.81
N GLN A 43 -10.88 10.87 2.09
CA GLN A 43 -12.33 10.79 1.98
C GLN A 43 -12.79 11.17 0.57
N LEU A 44 -13.83 10.48 0.09
CA LEU A 44 -14.41 10.68 -1.23
C LEU A 44 -15.92 10.98 -1.12
N ASP A 45 -16.41 11.81 -2.03
CA ASP A 45 -17.83 12.03 -2.27
C ASP A 45 -18.22 11.40 -3.62
N LEU A 46 -19.41 10.79 -3.67
CA LEU A 46 -20.08 10.38 -4.90
C LEU A 46 -21.23 11.34 -5.19
N ARG A 47 -21.24 11.89 -6.40
CA ARG A 47 -22.41 12.60 -6.94
C ARG A 47 -23.00 11.86 -8.12
N VAL A 48 -24.31 11.93 -8.27
CA VAL A 48 -25.06 11.40 -9.42
C VAL A 48 -25.91 12.53 -9.97
N ASP A 49 -25.73 12.87 -11.24
CA ASP A 49 -26.36 14.02 -11.89
C ASP A 49 -26.13 15.34 -11.11
N ASN A 50 -24.89 15.55 -10.67
CA ASN A 50 -24.42 16.67 -9.83
C ASN A 50 -25.01 16.75 -8.40
N GLU A 51 -25.89 15.83 -8.00
CA GLU A 51 -26.41 15.74 -6.64
C GLU A 51 -25.51 14.84 -5.78
N VAL A 52 -25.11 15.31 -4.59
CA VAL A 52 -24.33 14.50 -3.64
C VAL A 52 -25.17 13.33 -3.15
N ARG A 53 -24.74 12.11 -3.44
CA ARG A 53 -25.40 10.87 -2.99
C ARG A 53 -24.71 10.25 -1.79
N GLN A 54 -23.38 10.34 -1.72
CA GLN A 54 -22.59 9.90 -0.57
C GLN A 54 -21.46 10.90 -0.36
N SER A 55 -21.18 11.23 0.90
CA SER A 55 -20.14 12.19 1.25
C SER A 55 -19.26 11.68 2.38
N GLY A 56 -17.98 12.07 2.36
CA GLY A 56 -17.03 11.76 3.43
C GLY A 56 -16.66 10.29 3.53
N VAL A 57 -16.78 9.51 2.44
CA VAL A 57 -16.50 8.07 2.46
C VAL A 57 -15.00 7.84 2.64
N SER A 58 -14.61 7.47 3.86
CA SER A 58 -13.22 7.12 4.20
C SER A 58 -12.84 5.72 3.74
N TYR A 59 -11.54 5.44 3.73
CA TYR A 59 -11.00 4.15 3.33
C TYR A 59 -11.67 2.99 4.11
N GLY A 60 -12.18 2.00 3.37
CA GLY A 60 -12.76 0.78 3.95
C GLY A 60 -14.05 0.98 4.77
N ASN A 61 -14.61 2.19 4.81
CA ASN A 61 -15.85 2.46 5.52
C ASN A 61 -17.06 1.83 4.80
N THR A 62 -18.02 1.30 5.57
CA THR A 62 -19.30 0.82 5.04
C THR A 62 -20.17 2.02 4.68
N ALA A 63 -20.16 2.42 3.40
CA ALA A 63 -21.22 3.26 2.86
C ALA A 63 -22.38 2.36 2.41
N GLY A 64 -23.58 2.62 2.93
CA GLY A 64 -24.79 1.89 2.53
C GLY A 64 -25.12 2.09 1.04
N TYR A 65 -25.99 1.24 0.49
CA TYR A 65 -26.50 1.46 -0.87
C TYR A 65 -27.44 2.65 -0.89
N VAL A 66 -27.31 3.48 -1.92
CA VAL A 66 -28.15 4.63 -2.21
C VAL A 66 -28.76 4.48 -3.59
N GLU A 67 -29.93 5.07 -3.79
CA GLU A 67 -30.61 5.07 -5.08
C GLU A 67 -29.84 5.91 -6.10
N ALA A 68 -29.71 5.38 -7.31
CA ALA A 68 -29.14 6.08 -8.45
C ALA A 68 -30.00 5.85 -9.70
N ASP A 69 -30.24 6.93 -10.43
CA ASP A 69 -30.93 6.88 -11.72
C ASP A 69 -30.05 6.23 -12.79
N PRO A 70 -30.54 5.17 -13.48
CA PRO A 70 -29.87 4.63 -14.66
C PRO A 70 -29.60 5.69 -15.73
N GLY A 71 -28.45 5.58 -16.40
CA GLY A 71 -28.07 6.48 -17.50
C GLY A 71 -27.61 7.88 -17.07
N LYS A 72 -27.46 8.16 -15.77
CA LYS A 72 -26.93 9.43 -15.25
C LYS A 72 -25.42 9.40 -15.06
N ALA A 73 -24.80 10.57 -15.20
CA ALA A 73 -23.37 10.73 -14.95
C ALA A 73 -23.07 10.65 -13.45
N PHE A 74 -22.00 9.93 -13.12
CA PHE A 74 -21.44 9.83 -11.78
C PHE A 74 -20.15 10.64 -11.74
N THR A 75 -19.96 11.40 -10.67
CA THR A 75 -18.69 12.09 -10.43
C THR A 75 -18.14 11.74 -9.04
N LEU A 76 -16.83 11.55 -8.99
CA LEU A 76 -16.10 11.37 -7.74
C LEU A 76 -15.35 12.64 -7.39
N HIS A 77 -15.38 13.01 -6.12
CA HIS A 77 -14.69 14.19 -5.61
C HIS A 77 -13.88 13.80 -4.37
N SER A 78 -12.78 14.51 -4.12
CA SER A 78 -12.23 14.54 -2.77
C SER A 78 -13.22 15.29 -1.88
N ALA A 79 -13.48 14.77 -0.68
CA ALA A 79 -14.49 15.34 0.21
C ALA A 79 -14.25 16.85 0.44
N GLY A 80 -15.31 17.64 0.29
CA GLY A 80 -15.24 19.11 0.41
C GLY A 80 -14.65 19.85 -0.80
N ASN A 81 -14.26 19.15 -1.87
CA ASN A 81 -13.77 19.76 -3.11
C ASN A 81 -14.88 19.83 -4.18
N SER A 82 -14.93 20.91 -4.95
CA SER A 82 -15.88 21.09 -6.06
C SER A 82 -15.40 20.49 -7.37
N THR A 83 -14.09 20.34 -7.57
CA THR A 83 -13.50 19.77 -8.78
C THR A 83 -13.65 18.25 -8.77
N SER A 84 -14.18 17.68 -9.86
CA SER A 84 -14.30 16.23 -9.98
C SER A 84 -12.94 15.59 -10.24
N LEU A 85 -12.64 14.54 -9.49
CA LEU A 85 -11.51 13.64 -9.75
C LEU A 85 -11.78 12.78 -10.99
N LEU A 86 -13.02 12.30 -11.13
CA LEU A 86 -13.50 11.47 -12.23
C LEU A 86 -14.93 11.85 -12.59
N SER A 87 -15.28 11.72 -13.87
CA SER A 87 -16.64 11.82 -14.39
C SER A 87 -16.85 10.72 -15.42
N PHE A 88 -17.91 9.93 -15.24
CA PHE A 88 -18.22 8.76 -16.09
C PHE A 88 -19.71 8.43 -16.01
N THR A 89 -20.25 7.70 -16.98
CA THR A 89 -21.65 7.23 -16.96
C THR A 89 -21.66 5.69 -16.88
N PRO A 90 -21.87 5.11 -15.68
CA PRO A 90 -21.84 3.66 -15.52
C PRO A 90 -23.11 2.99 -16.06
N SER A 91 -22.96 1.76 -16.57
CA SER A 91 -24.08 0.91 -16.99
C SER A 91 -24.76 0.25 -15.78
N VAL A 92 -25.55 1.02 -15.03
CA VAL A 92 -26.38 0.50 -13.93
C VAL A 92 -27.83 0.27 -14.41
N SER A 93 -28.45 -0.79 -13.93
CA SER A 93 -29.85 -1.14 -14.24
C SER A 93 -30.75 -1.01 -13.02
N ALA A 94 -32.03 -0.69 -13.26
CA ALA A 94 -33.02 -0.64 -12.20
C ALA A 94 -33.12 -1.98 -11.45
N ARG A 95 -33.36 -1.93 -10.13
CA ARG A 95 -33.51 -3.10 -9.24
C ARG A 95 -32.24 -3.97 -9.12
N LYS A 96 -31.08 -3.43 -9.47
CA LYS A 96 -29.78 -4.09 -9.35
C LYS A 96 -28.88 -3.34 -8.38
N HIS A 97 -28.01 -4.09 -7.70
CA HIS A 97 -27.02 -3.57 -6.77
C HIS A 97 -25.64 -3.48 -7.42
N TYR A 98 -24.92 -2.41 -7.14
CA TYR A 98 -23.55 -2.18 -7.62
C TYR A 98 -22.66 -1.56 -6.54
N THR A 99 -21.39 -1.95 -6.53
CA THR A 99 -20.35 -1.23 -5.78
C THR A 99 -19.52 -0.42 -6.77
N LEU A 100 -19.48 0.89 -6.59
CA LEU A 100 -18.48 1.76 -7.22
C LEU A 100 -17.21 1.73 -6.36
N LEU A 101 -16.21 0.96 -6.79
CA LEU A 101 -14.93 0.88 -6.12
C LEU A 101 -14.00 1.98 -6.66
N ALA A 102 -13.65 2.95 -5.82
CA ALA A 102 -12.71 4.02 -6.16
C ALA A 102 -11.33 3.72 -5.57
N TYR A 103 -10.27 3.86 -6.38
CA TYR A 103 -8.90 3.53 -6.00
C TYR A 103 -7.87 4.39 -6.75
N GLY A 104 -6.58 4.11 -6.56
CA GLY A 104 -5.49 4.89 -7.16
C GLY A 104 -4.85 5.90 -6.21
N THR A 105 -3.90 6.68 -6.71
CA THR A 105 -3.11 7.65 -5.95
C THR A 105 -3.57 9.09 -6.23
N LEU A 106 -3.03 10.05 -5.48
CA LEU A 106 -3.29 11.47 -5.71
C LEU A 106 -2.92 11.87 -7.15
N GLY A 107 -3.84 12.50 -7.87
CA GLY A 107 -3.68 12.87 -9.28
C GLY A 107 -3.92 11.73 -10.29
N ALA A 108 -4.12 10.50 -9.83
CA ALA A 108 -4.35 9.32 -10.67
C ALA A 108 -5.50 8.46 -10.12
N ALA A 109 -6.65 9.09 -9.83
CA ALA A 109 -7.84 8.38 -9.38
C ALA A 109 -8.35 7.42 -10.47
N LYS A 110 -8.81 6.25 -10.06
CA LYS A 110 -9.45 5.24 -10.91
C LYS A 110 -10.73 4.76 -10.24
N GLN A 111 -11.59 4.12 -11.05
CA GLN A 111 -12.80 3.48 -10.55
C GLN A 111 -13.09 2.19 -11.30
N VAL A 112 -13.78 1.26 -10.64
CA VAL A 112 -14.43 0.13 -11.27
C VAL A 112 -15.82 -0.08 -10.68
N LEU A 113 -16.78 -0.38 -11.55
CA LEU A 113 -18.13 -0.75 -11.14
C LEU A 113 -18.20 -2.27 -10.98
N LEU A 114 -18.54 -2.72 -9.79
CA LEU A 114 -18.70 -4.13 -9.44
C LEU A 114 -20.19 -4.48 -9.43
N ASP A 115 -20.57 -5.54 -10.15
CA ASP A 115 -21.91 -6.12 -10.06
C ASP A 115 -22.04 -6.90 -8.73
N ASP A 116 -23.07 -6.56 -7.95
CA ASP A 116 -23.39 -7.14 -6.63
C ASP A 116 -24.71 -7.94 -6.67
N ASN A 117 -24.98 -8.65 -7.76
CA ASN A 117 -26.19 -9.44 -7.98
C ASN A 117 -25.91 -10.93 -8.21
N ALA A 118 -24.74 -11.43 -7.80
CA ALA A 118 -24.44 -12.85 -7.89
C ALA A 118 -25.32 -13.64 -6.89
N GLY A 119 -25.79 -14.80 -7.33
CA GLY A 119 -26.55 -15.72 -6.49
C GLY A 119 -25.66 -16.31 -5.39
N ALA A 120 -26.23 -16.52 -4.20
CA ALA A 120 -25.52 -17.17 -3.11
C ALA A 120 -25.13 -18.61 -3.51
N PRO A 121 -23.91 -19.07 -3.16
CA PRO A 121 -23.51 -20.45 -3.42
C PRO A 121 -24.23 -21.43 -2.49
N GLU A 122 -23.93 -22.71 -2.68
CA GLU A 122 -24.39 -23.80 -1.81
C GLU A 122 -23.96 -23.62 -0.34
N THR A 123 -24.64 -24.33 0.56
CA THR A 123 -24.26 -24.41 1.96
C THR A 123 -22.81 -24.91 2.09
N ASN A 124 -22.06 -24.33 3.03
CA ASN A 124 -20.63 -24.57 3.29
C ASN A 124 -19.68 -24.06 2.20
N ARG A 125 -20.16 -23.24 1.27
CA ARG A 125 -19.35 -22.59 0.23
C ARG A 125 -19.43 -21.07 0.32
N THR A 126 -18.43 -20.41 -0.24
CA THR A 126 -18.35 -18.96 -0.45
C THR A 126 -17.95 -18.70 -1.90
N LEU A 127 -18.57 -17.70 -2.55
CA LEU A 127 -18.08 -17.15 -3.81
C LEU A 127 -17.14 -15.99 -3.50
N LEU A 128 -15.91 -16.09 -3.96
CA LEU A 128 -14.86 -15.08 -3.77
C LEU A 128 -14.33 -14.65 -5.14
N ARG A 129 -14.22 -13.34 -5.38
CA ARG A 129 -13.39 -12.83 -6.47
C ARG A 129 -12.34 -11.88 -5.93
N VAL A 130 -11.26 -11.68 -6.69
CA VAL A 130 -10.17 -10.78 -6.32
C VAL A 130 -10.17 -9.57 -7.25
N VAL A 131 -9.99 -8.38 -6.69
CA VAL A 131 -9.70 -7.16 -7.46
C VAL A 131 -8.33 -6.66 -7.03
N ASN A 132 -7.42 -6.47 -7.98
CA ASN A 132 -6.13 -5.86 -7.69
C ASN A 132 -6.17 -4.35 -7.99
N ALA A 133 -6.42 -3.57 -6.94
CA ALA A 133 -6.41 -2.11 -6.94
C ALA A 133 -5.08 -1.53 -6.43
N ALA A 134 -4.00 -2.31 -6.44
CA ALA A 134 -2.66 -1.94 -5.98
C ALA A 134 -1.69 -1.84 -7.17
N PRO A 135 -1.75 -0.74 -7.97
CA PRO A 135 -1.00 -0.66 -9.22
C PRO A 135 0.50 -0.75 -9.04
N ASP A 136 1.01 -0.24 -7.93
CA ASP A 136 2.43 -0.29 -7.65
C ASP A 136 2.86 -1.72 -7.38
N ALA A 137 2.06 -2.49 -6.64
CA ALA A 137 2.31 -3.89 -6.31
C ALA A 137 2.36 -4.82 -7.54
N GLY A 138 2.00 -4.38 -8.74
CA GLY A 138 2.04 -5.24 -9.93
C GLY A 138 1.12 -6.45 -9.78
N ALA A 139 1.40 -7.53 -10.51
CA ALA A 139 0.58 -8.74 -10.43
C ALA A 139 0.79 -9.50 -9.11
N LEU A 140 -0.29 -10.02 -8.54
CA LEU A 140 -0.30 -10.64 -7.21
C LEU A 140 -0.86 -12.06 -7.24
N ASP A 141 -0.26 -12.96 -6.45
CA ASP A 141 -0.81 -14.28 -6.16
C ASP A 141 -1.51 -14.26 -4.79
N VAL A 142 -2.74 -14.78 -4.72
CA VAL A 142 -3.54 -14.82 -3.49
C VAL A 142 -3.70 -16.25 -3.00
N TYR A 143 -3.31 -16.49 -1.75
CA TYR A 143 -3.35 -17.79 -1.09
C TYR A 143 -4.33 -17.75 0.09
N LEU A 144 -5.17 -18.77 0.17
CA LEU A 144 -6.01 -19.08 1.32
C LEU A 144 -5.58 -20.43 1.87
N THR A 145 -5.16 -20.47 3.13
CA THR A 145 -4.55 -21.66 3.74
C THR A 145 -5.01 -21.83 5.18
N GLY A 146 -4.73 -22.98 5.79
CA GLY A 146 -4.74 -23.12 7.24
C GLY A 146 -3.71 -22.23 7.91
N SER A 147 -3.84 -22.03 9.23
CA SER A 147 -2.92 -21.22 10.04
C SER A 147 -1.49 -21.75 10.02
N ASP A 148 -1.35 -23.09 10.04
CA ASP A 148 -0.08 -23.80 10.19
C ASP A 148 0.50 -24.27 8.84
N ASP A 149 -0.25 -24.08 7.74
CA ASP A 149 0.20 -24.47 6.41
C ASP A 149 1.37 -23.60 5.94
N THR A 150 2.38 -24.23 5.35
CA THR A 150 3.51 -23.51 4.75
C THR A 150 3.12 -22.89 3.41
N LEU A 151 3.57 -21.66 3.17
CA LEU A 151 3.33 -20.98 1.88
C LEU A 151 4.06 -21.65 0.72
N ALA A 152 5.24 -22.22 0.99
CA ALA A 152 6.08 -22.89 -0.01
C ALA A 152 5.33 -23.99 -0.78
N ALA A 153 4.57 -24.82 -0.07
CA ALA A 153 3.79 -25.92 -0.65
C ALA A 153 2.38 -25.51 -1.13
N SER A 154 1.94 -24.27 -0.86
CA SER A 154 0.58 -23.82 -1.16
C SER A 154 0.38 -23.49 -2.64
N VAL A 155 -0.85 -23.64 -3.13
CA VAL A 155 -1.27 -23.21 -4.48
C VAL A 155 -2.12 -21.93 -4.34
N PRO A 156 -1.91 -20.90 -5.17
CA PRO A 156 -2.74 -19.71 -5.10
C PRO A 156 -4.17 -20.02 -5.53
N GLN A 157 -5.14 -19.46 -4.81
CA GLN A 157 -6.56 -19.47 -5.21
C GLN A 157 -6.79 -18.55 -6.41
N GLN A 158 -6.07 -17.43 -6.45
CA GLN A 158 -5.97 -16.56 -7.62
C GLN A 158 -4.49 -16.39 -7.96
N SER A 159 -4.07 -16.90 -9.13
CA SER A 159 -2.73 -16.63 -9.66
C SER A 159 -2.73 -15.34 -10.50
N ALA A 160 -1.61 -14.63 -10.46
CA ALA A 160 -1.30 -13.48 -11.31
C ALA A 160 -2.46 -12.48 -11.48
N ALA A 161 -3.11 -12.10 -10.38
CA ALA A 161 -4.14 -11.06 -10.37
C ALA A 161 -3.55 -9.76 -10.94
N ALA A 162 -3.88 -9.47 -12.20
CA ALA A 162 -3.38 -8.29 -12.90
C ALA A 162 -3.92 -7.01 -12.27
N VAL A 163 -3.10 -5.96 -12.28
CA VAL A 163 -3.52 -4.62 -11.85
C VAL A 163 -4.74 -4.17 -12.64
N ASP A 164 -5.67 -3.49 -11.98
CA ASP A 164 -6.92 -2.95 -12.54
C ASP A 164 -7.91 -4.03 -13.05
N SER A 165 -7.67 -5.33 -12.78
CA SER A 165 -8.57 -6.40 -13.19
C SER A 165 -9.56 -6.80 -12.08
N VAL A 166 -10.77 -7.17 -12.51
CA VAL A 166 -11.74 -7.88 -11.68
C VAL A 166 -11.64 -9.35 -12.03
N GLY A 167 -11.23 -10.17 -11.07
CA GLY A 167 -11.12 -11.61 -11.23
C GLY A 167 -12.49 -12.28 -11.36
N GLU A 168 -12.47 -13.49 -11.90
CA GLU A 168 -13.62 -14.38 -11.97
C GLU A 168 -14.04 -14.85 -10.56
N TRP A 169 -15.27 -15.36 -10.45
CA TRP A 169 -15.75 -15.97 -9.21
C TRP A 169 -15.09 -17.32 -8.96
N LEU A 170 -14.48 -17.45 -7.78
CA LEU A 170 -13.92 -18.68 -7.24
C LEU A 170 -14.90 -19.24 -6.21
N THR A 171 -15.20 -20.54 -6.27
CA THR A 171 -15.94 -21.22 -5.21
C THR A 171 -14.97 -21.82 -4.22
N VAL A 172 -14.98 -21.31 -2.98
CA VAL A 172 -14.14 -21.78 -1.88
C VAL A 172 -14.99 -22.38 -0.77
N ASN A 173 -14.41 -23.21 0.09
CA ASN A 173 -15.12 -23.66 1.30
C ASN A 173 -15.32 -22.47 2.24
N SER A 174 -16.45 -22.44 2.95
CA SER A 174 -16.59 -21.52 4.08
C SER A 174 -15.72 -22.00 5.24
N GLY A 175 -15.12 -21.08 5.99
CA GLY A 175 -14.27 -21.40 7.13
C GLY A 175 -13.32 -20.27 7.51
N GLY A 176 -12.41 -20.59 8.44
CA GLY A 176 -11.28 -19.74 8.80
C GLY A 176 -10.08 -20.02 7.91
N TYR A 177 -9.41 -18.95 7.48
CA TYR A 177 -8.24 -18.97 6.63
C TYR A 177 -7.17 -18.03 7.16
N ARG A 178 -5.92 -18.32 6.85
CA ARG A 178 -4.86 -17.32 6.77
C ARG A 178 -4.80 -16.82 5.33
N LEU A 179 -4.90 -15.51 5.14
CA LEU A 179 -4.76 -14.86 3.83
C LEU A 179 -3.29 -14.43 3.65
N ARG A 180 -2.66 -14.91 2.59
CA ARG A 180 -1.32 -14.49 2.18
C ARG A 180 -1.32 -14.01 0.74
N VAL A 181 -0.65 -12.91 0.47
CA VAL A 181 -0.52 -12.35 -0.88
C VAL A 181 0.96 -12.16 -1.19
N THR A 182 1.39 -12.62 -2.36
CA THR A 182 2.78 -12.49 -2.82
C THR A 182 2.84 -11.78 -4.16
N ALA A 183 4.05 -11.35 -4.56
CA ALA A 183 4.28 -11.08 -5.97
C ALA A 183 3.96 -12.31 -6.81
N ALA A 184 3.40 -12.09 -8.00
CA ALA A 184 3.09 -13.17 -8.93
C ALA A 184 4.35 -14.02 -9.23
N GLY A 185 4.25 -15.32 -9.02
CA GLY A 185 5.34 -16.28 -9.30
C GLY A 185 6.46 -16.30 -8.24
N SER A 186 6.37 -15.53 -7.15
CA SER A 186 7.41 -15.50 -6.11
C SER A 186 6.83 -15.61 -4.70
N LYS A 187 6.85 -16.82 -4.14
CA LYS A 187 6.37 -17.09 -2.76
C LYS A 187 7.26 -16.50 -1.67
N THR A 188 8.47 -16.04 -2.01
CA THR A 188 9.40 -15.40 -1.08
C THR A 188 9.21 -13.89 -1.00
N ASP A 189 8.49 -13.29 -1.95
CA ASP A 189 8.09 -11.87 -1.93
C ASP A 189 6.68 -11.76 -1.34
N LEU A 190 6.59 -11.90 -0.02
CA LEU A 190 5.35 -11.77 0.74
C LEU A 190 4.99 -10.29 0.93
N ARG A 191 3.75 -9.94 0.59
CA ARG A 191 3.26 -8.55 0.54
C ARG A 191 2.07 -8.26 1.44
N LEU A 192 1.35 -9.30 1.86
CA LEU A 192 0.33 -9.26 2.90
C LEU A 192 0.27 -10.62 3.59
N ASP A 193 0.12 -10.59 4.90
CA ASP A 193 -0.12 -11.77 5.73
C ASP A 193 -1.12 -11.43 6.83
N VAL A 194 -2.30 -12.03 6.74
CA VAL A 194 -3.41 -11.84 7.68
C VAL A 194 -3.73 -13.20 8.28
N GLY A 195 -3.43 -13.33 9.57
CA GLY A 195 -3.53 -14.59 10.31
C GLY A 195 -4.94 -15.16 10.41
N ALA A 196 -5.98 -14.32 10.28
CA ALA A 196 -7.37 -14.71 10.39
C ALA A 196 -8.25 -13.97 9.38
N LEU A 197 -8.81 -14.72 8.45
CA LEU A 197 -9.86 -14.34 7.51
C LEU A 197 -11.00 -15.34 7.67
N THR A 198 -12.21 -14.86 7.90
CA THR A 198 -13.41 -15.72 7.95
C THR A 198 -14.22 -15.55 6.68
N LEU A 199 -14.52 -16.67 6.02
CA LEU A 199 -15.44 -16.75 4.89
C LEU A 199 -16.69 -17.53 5.32
N SER A 200 -17.85 -16.89 5.30
CA SER A 200 -19.10 -17.47 5.80
C SER A 200 -19.80 -18.35 4.76
N SER A 201 -20.54 -19.35 5.23
CA SER A 201 -21.40 -20.19 4.38
C SER A 201 -22.41 -19.32 3.62
N ARG A 202 -22.56 -19.59 2.32
CA ARG A 202 -23.42 -18.84 1.38
C ARG A 202 -23.02 -17.39 1.14
N GLN A 203 -21.81 -16.98 1.55
CA GLN A 203 -21.30 -15.63 1.31
C GLN A 203 -20.91 -15.42 -0.15
N VAL A 204 -21.13 -14.21 -0.66
CA VAL A 204 -20.54 -13.69 -1.89
C VAL A 204 -19.68 -12.50 -1.50
N ALA A 205 -18.39 -12.54 -1.82
CA ALA A 205 -17.44 -11.51 -1.40
C ALA A 205 -16.43 -11.13 -2.48
N THR A 206 -16.06 -9.85 -2.52
CA THR A 206 -14.93 -9.36 -3.34
C THR A 206 -13.77 -9.00 -2.41
N LEU A 207 -12.63 -9.65 -2.59
CA LEU A 207 -11.37 -9.28 -1.92
C LEU A 207 -10.65 -8.23 -2.77
N VAL A 208 -10.63 -7.00 -2.30
CA VAL A 208 -9.95 -5.88 -2.97
C VAL A 208 -8.57 -5.70 -2.36
N LEU A 209 -7.51 -5.88 -3.14
CA LEU A 209 -6.13 -5.62 -2.75
C LEU A 209 -5.78 -4.16 -3.04
N THR A 210 -5.30 -3.42 -2.06
CA THR A 210 -4.97 -1.99 -2.16
C THR A 210 -3.53 -1.73 -1.70
N PRO A 211 -2.87 -0.67 -2.18
CA PRO A 211 -1.48 -0.41 -1.81
C PRO A 211 -1.40 0.15 -0.40
N THR A 212 -0.30 -0.15 0.29
CA THR A 212 0.10 0.54 1.52
C THR A 212 1.06 1.71 1.20
N THR A 213 1.48 2.46 2.22
CA THR A 213 2.32 3.66 2.09
C THR A 213 3.63 3.44 1.32
N GLY A 214 4.32 2.31 1.50
CA GLY A 214 5.56 1.98 0.78
C GLY A 214 5.33 1.51 -0.67
N GLY A 215 4.08 1.27 -1.06
CA GLY A 215 3.69 0.87 -2.41
C GLY A 215 3.99 -0.58 -2.78
N VAL A 216 4.86 -1.31 -2.06
CA VAL A 216 5.11 -2.75 -2.31
C VAL A 216 4.19 -3.63 -1.48
N LEU A 217 4.13 -3.39 -0.17
CA LEU A 217 3.19 -4.10 0.69
C LEU A 217 1.76 -3.70 0.31
N VAL A 218 0.86 -4.65 0.41
CA VAL A 218 -0.56 -4.44 0.15
C VAL A 218 -1.37 -4.67 1.41
N GLN A 219 -2.56 -4.12 1.41
CA GLN A 219 -3.61 -4.39 2.39
C GLN A 219 -4.87 -4.82 1.62
N ALA A 220 -5.92 -5.23 2.34
CA ALA A 220 -7.13 -5.66 1.65
C ALA A 220 -8.42 -5.16 2.31
N LEU A 221 -9.49 -5.14 1.51
CA LEU A 221 -10.87 -5.00 1.94
C LEU A 221 -11.63 -6.26 1.51
N LEU A 222 -12.39 -6.87 2.40
CA LEU A 222 -13.36 -7.90 2.06
C LEU A 222 -14.74 -7.27 1.98
N LEU A 223 -15.24 -7.09 0.77
CA LEU A 223 -16.56 -6.52 0.50
C LEU A 223 -17.56 -7.67 0.46
N THR A 224 -18.40 -7.79 1.49
CA THR A 224 -19.55 -8.71 1.41
C THR A 224 -20.60 -8.08 0.51
N GLN A 225 -21.09 -8.85 -0.47
CA GLN A 225 -22.14 -8.40 -1.39
C GLN A 225 -23.37 -7.99 -0.58
N GLN A 226 -23.86 -6.76 -0.78
CA GLN A 226 -25.03 -6.22 -0.07
C GLN A 226 -24.90 -6.26 1.47
N GLY A 227 -23.66 -6.27 1.99
CA GLY A 227 -23.37 -6.33 3.43
C GLY A 227 -22.12 -5.53 3.82
N GLU A 228 -21.51 -5.90 4.94
CA GLU A 228 -20.38 -5.16 5.52
C GLU A 228 -19.09 -5.23 4.70
N ILE A 229 -18.21 -4.26 4.98
CA ILE A 229 -16.83 -4.21 4.48
C ILE A 229 -15.87 -4.45 5.65
N THR A 230 -15.01 -5.46 5.51
CA THR A 230 -14.00 -5.77 6.53
C THR A 230 -12.63 -5.34 6.04
N ALA A 231 -11.97 -4.43 6.76
CA ALA A 231 -10.58 -4.10 6.50
C ALA A 231 -9.64 -5.19 7.02
N LEU A 232 -8.72 -5.64 6.16
CA LEU A 232 -7.72 -6.66 6.43
C LEU A 232 -6.35 -5.98 6.37
N ALA A 233 -5.88 -5.50 7.51
CA ALA A 233 -4.67 -4.71 7.61
C ALA A 233 -3.40 -5.58 7.72
N PRO A 234 -2.30 -5.19 7.06
CA PRO A 234 -0.99 -5.80 7.30
C PRO A 234 -0.48 -5.40 8.68
N THR A 235 0.45 -6.19 9.21
CA THR A 235 1.12 -5.93 10.48
C THR A 235 2.61 -5.65 10.30
N GLN A 236 3.06 -5.58 9.06
CA GLN A 236 4.48 -5.56 8.69
C GLN A 236 4.89 -4.22 8.08
N ALA A 237 6.16 -3.88 8.29
CA ALA A 237 6.92 -2.88 7.55
C ALA A 237 8.11 -3.59 6.87
N ARG A 238 8.89 -2.88 6.07
CA ARG A 238 10.13 -3.40 5.50
C ARG A 238 11.34 -2.57 5.89
N LEU A 239 12.44 -3.24 6.21
CA LEU A 239 13.73 -2.62 6.51
C LEU A 239 14.80 -3.18 5.59
N ARG A 240 15.74 -2.33 5.18
CA ARG A 240 17.05 -2.74 4.66
C ARG A 240 18.17 -2.05 5.41
N LEU A 241 19.38 -2.59 5.30
CA LEU A 241 20.60 -2.01 5.87
C LEU A 241 21.50 -1.50 4.75
N ALA A 242 21.87 -0.22 4.81
CA ALA A 242 22.93 0.37 4.00
C ALA A 242 24.17 0.56 4.89
N SER A 243 25.17 -0.30 4.71
CA SER A 243 26.46 -0.19 5.39
C SER A 243 27.36 0.72 4.56
N GLY A 244 27.43 1.98 4.97
CA GLY A 244 28.24 3.03 4.37
C GLY A 244 29.52 3.36 5.15
N LEU A 245 29.97 2.44 6.00
CA LEU A 245 31.18 2.60 6.80
C LEU A 245 32.44 2.71 5.93
N SER A 246 33.43 3.48 6.39
CA SER A 246 34.77 3.47 5.77
C SER A 246 35.56 2.20 6.12
N ASN A 247 36.68 1.96 5.43
CA ASN A 247 37.65 0.91 5.74
C ASN A 247 37.05 -0.50 5.90
N ALA A 248 36.06 -0.85 5.07
CA ALA A 248 35.40 -2.16 5.06
C ALA A 248 34.78 -2.58 6.42
N GLY A 249 34.27 -1.62 7.18
CA GLY A 249 33.54 -1.91 8.42
C GLY A 249 32.37 -2.87 8.24
N VAL A 250 32.10 -3.70 9.24
CA VAL A 250 31.06 -4.73 9.17
C VAL A 250 29.88 -4.33 10.06
N ALA A 251 28.72 -4.10 9.44
CA ALA A 251 27.50 -3.72 10.15
C ALA A 251 26.58 -4.93 10.43
N GLY A 252 25.83 -4.86 11.51
CA GLY A 252 24.72 -5.77 11.83
C GLY A 252 23.50 -5.01 12.32
N LEU A 253 22.31 -5.57 12.09
CA LEU A 253 21.03 -5.01 12.54
C LEU A 253 20.19 -6.11 13.19
N ARG A 254 19.76 -5.86 14.42
CA ARG A 254 18.70 -6.61 15.09
C ARG A 254 17.46 -5.74 15.26
N VAL A 255 16.28 -6.34 15.12
CA VAL A 255 14.98 -5.67 15.30
C VAL A 255 14.12 -6.52 16.22
N GLY A 256 13.64 -5.95 17.32
CA GLY A 256 12.82 -6.67 18.31
C GLY A 256 13.50 -7.91 18.87
N GLY A 257 14.83 -7.86 19.05
CA GLY A 257 15.63 -8.99 19.51
C GLY A 257 15.99 -10.03 18.44
N THR A 258 15.47 -9.96 17.21
CA THR A 258 15.82 -10.87 16.11
C THR A 258 16.93 -10.27 15.23
N ALA A 259 17.97 -11.04 14.90
CA ALA A 259 18.96 -10.61 13.90
C ALA A 259 18.32 -10.58 12.51
N LEU A 260 18.22 -9.37 11.94
CA LEU A 260 17.64 -9.16 10.61
C LEU A 260 18.72 -9.24 9.54
N PHE A 261 19.85 -8.57 9.77
CA PHE A 261 21.03 -8.61 8.92
C PHE A 261 22.28 -8.80 9.77
N ALA A 262 23.16 -9.71 9.38
CA ALA A 262 24.42 -9.97 10.05
C ALA A 262 25.57 -9.84 9.05
N ASN A 263 26.71 -9.36 9.52
CA ASN A 263 27.97 -9.32 8.78
C ASN A 263 27.89 -8.60 7.41
N VAL A 264 27.24 -7.43 7.38
CA VAL A 264 27.13 -6.62 6.16
C VAL A 264 28.39 -5.74 6.02
N THR A 265 29.36 -6.24 5.27
CA THR A 265 30.64 -5.55 4.99
C THR A 265 30.41 -4.34 4.07
N ALA A 266 30.87 -3.17 4.49
CA ALA A 266 30.77 -1.95 3.70
C ALA A 266 31.77 -1.93 2.52
N PRO A 267 31.42 -1.25 1.41
CA PRO A 267 30.14 -0.61 1.13
C PRO A 267 29.10 -1.64 0.63
N ALA A 268 27.90 -1.67 1.24
CA ALA A 268 26.85 -2.60 0.82
C ALA A 268 25.43 -2.11 1.17
N VAL A 269 24.45 -2.51 0.35
CA VAL A 269 23.02 -2.28 0.61
C VAL A 269 22.28 -3.62 0.49
N THR A 270 21.58 -4.03 1.54
CA THR A 270 20.83 -5.29 1.55
C THR A 270 19.50 -5.17 0.79
N ASN A 271 18.88 -6.32 0.51
CA ASN A 271 17.46 -6.35 0.15
C ASN A 271 16.59 -5.98 1.36
N TYR A 272 15.39 -5.51 1.08
CA TYR A 272 14.37 -5.33 2.11
C TYR A 272 13.98 -6.67 2.73
N ALA A 273 13.79 -6.66 4.06
CA ALA A 273 13.25 -7.75 4.83
C ALA A 273 12.02 -7.28 5.63
N LEU A 274 11.04 -8.17 5.79
CA LEU A 274 9.84 -7.91 6.57
C LEU A 274 10.17 -7.86 8.06
N VAL A 275 9.56 -6.89 8.75
CA VAL A 275 9.57 -6.79 10.20
C VAL A 275 8.19 -6.42 10.70
N SER A 276 7.87 -6.77 11.95
CA SER A 276 6.63 -6.32 12.57
C SER A 276 6.64 -4.80 12.75
N ALA A 277 5.60 -4.12 12.31
CA ALA A 277 5.40 -2.68 12.51
C ALA A 277 5.13 -2.35 13.99
N GLY A 278 5.05 -1.06 14.32
CA GLY A 278 4.89 -0.53 15.67
C GLY A 278 6.23 -0.15 16.32
N ALA A 279 6.22 0.05 17.65
CA ALA A 279 7.43 0.32 18.41
C ALA A 279 8.35 -0.91 18.42
N ARG A 280 9.56 -0.76 17.87
CA ARG A 280 10.57 -1.81 17.76
C ARG A 280 11.92 -1.28 18.20
N GLU A 281 12.55 -2.01 19.10
CA GLU A 281 13.96 -1.78 19.39
C GLU A 281 14.80 -2.20 18.18
N THR A 282 15.62 -1.29 17.68
CA THR A 282 16.67 -1.54 16.71
C THR A 282 18.02 -1.48 17.40
N VAL A 283 18.80 -2.55 17.27
CA VAL A 283 20.18 -2.62 17.77
C VAL A 283 21.10 -2.75 16.57
N VAL A 284 22.01 -1.79 16.41
CA VAL A 284 23.02 -1.79 15.35
C VAL A 284 24.38 -2.10 15.94
N THR A 285 25.10 -3.00 15.28
CA THR A 285 26.49 -3.32 15.62
C THR A 285 27.43 -2.91 14.50
N VAL A 286 28.66 -2.54 14.87
CA VAL A 286 29.79 -2.34 13.98
C VAL A 286 30.96 -3.16 14.50
N ASN A 287 31.53 -4.03 13.66
CA ASN A 287 32.59 -4.97 14.02
C ASN A 287 32.28 -5.76 15.30
N GLY A 288 31.02 -6.16 15.47
CA GLY A 288 30.52 -6.90 16.64
C GLY A 288 30.20 -6.05 17.87
N THR A 289 30.56 -4.76 17.90
CA THR A 289 30.27 -3.84 19.02
C THR A 289 28.95 -3.12 18.79
N VAL A 290 28.10 -3.01 19.80
CA VAL A 290 26.86 -2.22 19.71
C VAL A 290 27.19 -0.75 19.63
N VAL A 291 26.67 -0.06 18.61
CA VAL A 291 26.89 1.38 18.38
C VAL A 291 25.61 2.20 18.49
N SER A 292 24.44 1.55 18.38
CA SER A 292 23.14 2.20 18.57
C SER A 292 22.11 1.21 19.10
N THR A 293 21.34 1.65 20.08
CA THR A 293 20.12 1.00 20.57
C THR A 293 19.03 2.06 20.65
N LYS A 294 17.99 1.93 19.84
CA LYS A 294 16.90 2.90 19.77
C LYS A 294 15.55 2.20 19.59
N THR A 295 14.50 2.74 20.20
CA THR A 295 13.13 2.33 19.88
C THR A 295 12.62 3.18 18.72
N GLU A 296 12.37 2.55 17.59
CA GLU A 296 11.82 3.18 16.38
C GLU A 296 10.34 2.83 16.24
N THR A 297 9.53 3.78 15.77
CA THR A 297 8.11 3.52 15.46
C THR A 297 7.98 3.26 13.97
N LEU A 298 7.90 1.98 13.60
CA LEU A 298 7.77 1.56 12.21
C LEU A 298 6.30 1.61 11.80
N VAL A 299 5.98 2.34 10.73
CA VAL A 299 4.61 2.46 10.22
C VAL A 299 4.25 1.21 9.41
N VAL A 300 3.04 0.70 9.59
CA VAL A 300 2.49 -0.42 8.80
C VAL A 300 2.59 -0.10 7.31
N GLY A 301 3.13 -1.04 6.54
CA GLY A 301 3.27 -0.91 5.10
C GLY A 301 4.36 0.05 4.62
N ALA A 302 5.09 0.69 5.54
CA ALA A 302 6.19 1.59 5.19
C ALA A 302 7.50 0.84 4.99
N ASP A 303 8.41 1.49 4.25
CA ASP A 303 9.73 1.00 3.94
C ASP A 303 10.78 1.92 4.52
N TYR A 304 11.90 1.35 4.97
CA TYR A 304 12.95 2.11 5.61
C TYR A 304 14.35 1.58 5.25
N THR A 305 15.30 2.51 5.16
CA THR A 305 16.73 2.21 5.14
C THR A 305 17.35 2.56 6.48
N VAL A 306 17.98 1.59 7.14
CA VAL A 306 18.93 1.86 8.23
C VAL A 306 20.28 2.14 7.59
N LEU A 307 20.72 3.39 7.61
CA LEU A 307 22.04 3.79 7.15
C LEU A 307 23.02 3.73 8.32
N VAL A 308 24.11 3.00 8.16
CA VAL A 308 25.23 2.93 9.13
C VAL A 308 26.45 3.53 8.46
N TYR A 309 27.02 4.59 9.03
CA TYR A 309 27.98 5.43 8.33
C TYR A 309 29.06 6.01 9.24
N GLY A 310 30.14 6.54 8.66
CA GLY A 310 31.32 7.02 9.38
C GLY A 310 32.41 5.96 9.55
N SER A 311 33.34 6.20 10.48
CA SER A 311 34.50 5.32 10.69
C SER A 311 34.20 4.19 11.69
N PRO A 312 34.48 2.91 11.36
CA PRO A 312 34.28 1.78 12.28
C PRO A 312 35.11 1.86 13.57
N SER A 313 36.28 2.51 13.50
CA SER A 313 37.19 2.69 14.65
C SER A 313 36.99 4.02 15.37
N GLY A 314 36.11 4.89 14.86
CA GLY A 314 35.76 6.16 15.47
C GLY A 314 34.37 6.10 16.11
N THR A 315 33.56 7.12 15.83
CA THR A 315 32.16 7.18 16.26
C THR A 315 31.25 6.94 15.03
N PRO A 316 30.96 5.67 14.67
CA PRO A 316 30.01 5.39 13.62
C PRO A 316 28.62 5.90 14.03
N ALA A 317 27.85 6.36 13.06
CA ALA A 317 26.51 6.90 13.24
C ALA A 317 25.46 6.02 12.54
N VAL A 318 24.21 6.15 12.98
CA VAL A 318 23.08 5.39 12.47
C VAL A 318 21.92 6.34 12.19
N ALA A 319 21.34 6.26 11.00
CA ALA A 319 20.13 6.98 10.62
C ALA A 319 19.05 6.01 10.14
N LEU A 320 17.79 6.28 10.51
CA LEU A 320 16.62 5.61 9.95
C LEU A 320 15.99 6.53 8.91
N LEU A 321 16.01 6.12 7.65
CA LEU A 321 15.52 6.90 6.53
C LEU A 321 14.20 6.28 6.03
N PRO A 322 13.08 7.03 5.99
CA PRO A 322 11.88 6.56 5.34
C PRO A 322 12.10 6.48 3.82
N ASP A 323 11.65 5.39 3.23
CA ASP A 323 11.75 5.14 1.80
C ASP A 323 10.37 5.28 1.15
N ASN A 324 10.36 5.81 -0.07
CA ASN A 324 9.16 5.85 -0.88
C ASN A 324 9.35 4.96 -2.11
N ASN A 325 8.87 3.73 -2.00
CA ASN A 325 8.91 2.76 -3.10
C ASN A 325 7.61 2.71 -3.91
N THR A 326 6.72 3.72 -3.80
CA THR A 326 5.62 3.91 -4.76
C THR A 326 6.21 4.21 -6.14
N LEU A 327 5.57 3.73 -7.21
CA LEU A 327 6.06 4.03 -8.55
C LEU A 327 5.91 5.54 -8.85
N PRO A 328 6.70 6.07 -9.79
CA PRO A 328 6.55 7.45 -10.27
C PRO A 328 5.10 7.71 -10.72
N THR A 329 4.58 8.91 -10.47
CA THR A 329 3.26 9.31 -11.01
C THR A 329 3.29 9.35 -12.53
N ASP A 330 4.38 9.89 -13.11
CA ASP A 330 4.69 9.78 -14.53
C ASP A 330 5.46 8.48 -14.81
N ARG A 331 4.76 7.49 -15.36
CA ARG A 331 5.31 6.16 -15.64
C ARG A 331 6.30 6.12 -16.80
N THR A 332 6.51 7.21 -17.52
CA THR A 332 7.55 7.32 -18.56
C THR A 332 8.92 7.67 -17.99
N ARG A 333 8.96 8.12 -16.73
CA ARG A 333 10.16 8.61 -16.04
C ARG A 333 10.59 7.65 -14.92
N ALA A 334 11.80 7.85 -14.42
CA ALA A 334 12.31 7.21 -13.22
C ALA A 334 12.28 8.19 -12.05
N LYS A 335 12.17 7.68 -10.83
CA LYS A 335 12.24 8.47 -9.60
C LYS A 335 13.58 8.19 -8.91
N VAL A 336 14.33 9.23 -8.54
CA VAL A 336 15.69 9.11 -8.00
C VAL A 336 15.84 9.98 -6.75
N ARG A 337 16.61 9.52 -5.77
CA ARG A 337 17.05 10.35 -4.62
C ARG A 337 18.52 10.11 -4.30
N LEU A 338 19.13 11.03 -3.56
CA LEU A 338 20.46 10.91 -2.98
C LEU A 338 20.37 10.57 -1.49
N VAL A 339 21.25 9.70 -1.01
CA VAL A 339 21.51 9.45 0.42
C VAL A 339 22.98 9.70 0.70
N ASN A 340 23.25 10.53 1.71
CA ASN A 340 24.62 10.88 2.11
C ASN A 340 25.05 10.08 3.35
N GLY A 341 26.00 9.16 3.19
CA GLY A 341 26.68 8.45 4.27
C GLY A 341 28.15 8.85 4.44
N VAL A 342 28.61 9.95 3.83
CA VAL A 342 30.00 10.42 3.97
C VAL A 342 30.08 11.44 5.10
N VAL A 343 30.93 11.16 6.10
CA VAL A 343 31.18 12.07 7.23
C VAL A 343 32.48 12.85 7.02
N GLY A 344 32.51 14.10 7.44
CA GLY A 344 33.73 14.92 7.42
C GLY A 344 33.97 15.68 6.11
N LEU A 345 32.94 15.82 5.28
CA LEU A 345 32.96 16.76 4.15
C LEU A 345 32.90 18.20 4.65
N ALA A 346 33.54 19.12 3.91
CA ALA A 346 33.48 20.55 4.21
C ALA A 346 32.11 21.18 3.90
N GLY A 347 31.31 20.53 3.05
CA GLY A 347 29.97 20.97 2.66
C GLY A 347 29.01 19.80 2.43
N THR A 348 27.75 20.14 2.17
CA THR A 348 26.68 19.19 1.87
C THR A 348 26.82 18.59 0.47
N LEU A 349 26.17 17.44 0.22
CA LEU A 349 26.12 16.86 -1.11
C LEU A 349 25.00 17.44 -1.97
N SER A 350 25.29 17.55 -3.26
CA SER A 350 24.33 17.75 -4.34
C SER A 350 24.48 16.62 -5.37
N MET A 351 23.42 16.35 -6.12
CA MET A 351 23.43 15.37 -7.20
C MET A 351 22.76 15.93 -8.44
N SER A 352 23.37 15.68 -9.59
CA SER A 352 22.77 15.87 -10.90
C SER A 352 22.64 14.55 -11.66
N VAL A 353 21.58 14.46 -12.45
CA VAL A 353 21.36 13.40 -13.44
C VAL A 353 21.21 14.06 -14.81
N ASP A 354 22.06 13.69 -15.76
CA ASP A 354 22.13 14.32 -17.10
C ASP A 354 22.19 15.86 -17.02
N PHE A 355 23.01 16.37 -16.11
CA PHE A 355 23.22 17.80 -15.80
C PHE A 355 22.01 18.51 -15.17
N SER A 356 20.86 17.85 -15.05
CA SER A 356 19.72 18.36 -14.28
C SER A 356 19.97 18.15 -12.79
N PRO A 357 19.81 19.18 -11.93
CA PRO A 357 19.86 18.98 -10.48
C PRO A 357 18.71 18.06 -10.04
N VAL A 358 19.01 17.14 -9.10
CA VAL A 358 18.05 16.16 -8.53
C VAL A 358 18.02 16.27 -7.00
N ALA A 359 19.15 16.61 -6.39
CA ALA A 359 19.26 16.82 -4.95
C ALA A 359 20.26 17.93 -4.64
N ASP A 360 20.03 18.68 -3.58
CA ASP A 360 20.92 19.72 -3.09
C ASP A 360 20.85 19.80 -1.56
N GLY A 361 21.93 20.23 -0.92
CA GLY A 361 21.95 20.45 0.53
C GLY A 361 21.86 19.18 1.39
N ILE A 362 22.34 18.03 0.93
CA ILE A 362 22.18 16.76 1.65
C ILE A 362 23.30 16.54 2.67
N ASP A 363 22.98 16.72 3.95
CA ASP A 363 23.85 16.45 5.11
C ASP A 363 24.12 14.95 5.33
N ALA A 364 25.22 14.65 6.05
CA ALA A 364 25.56 13.29 6.42
C ALA A 364 24.46 12.64 7.29
N GLY A 365 24.04 11.44 6.93
CA GLY A 365 22.94 10.73 7.58
C GLY A 365 21.56 11.11 7.04
N GLN A 366 21.45 11.96 6.02
CA GLN A 366 20.17 12.39 5.43
C GLN A 366 19.94 11.80 4.03
N ALA A 367 18.69 11.87 3.60
CA ALA A 367 18.24 11.55 2.26
C ALA A 367 17.54 12.77 1.64
N SER A 368 17.73 13.00 0.35
CA SER A 368 16.92 13.96 -0.39
C SER A 368 15.48 13.47 -0.50
N ALA A 369 14.57 14.40 -0.81
CA ALA A 369 13.32 14.02 -1.45
C ALA A 369 13.62 13.28 -2.77
N TYR A 370 12.65 12.49 -3.21
CA TYR A 370 12.73 11.88 -4.53
C TYR A 370 12.32 12.89 -5.60
N ASP A 371 13.03 12.89 -6.72
CA ASP A 371 12.70 13.70 -7.90
C ASP A 371 12.64 12.82 -9.16
N LEU A 372 12.01 13.32 -10.23
CA LEU A 372 11.82 12.62 -11.49
C LEU A 372 12.94 12.95 -12.48
N VAL A 373 13.51 11.89 -13.06
CA VAL A 373 14.49 11.96 -14.16
C VAL A 373 13.97 11.20 -15.36
N ASP A 374 14.45 11.56 -16.54
CA ASP A 374 14.04 10.86 -17.77
C ASP A 374 14.58 9.43 -17.76
N ALA A 375 13.77 8.50 -18.30
CA ALA A 375 14.25 7.16 -18.52
C ALA A 375 15.34 7.18 -19.61
N THR A 376 16.48 6.55 -19.34
CA THR A 376 17.64 6.54 -20.21
C THR A 376 18.37 5.20 -20.12
N THR A 377 18.95 4.75 -21.23
CA THR A 377 19.84 3.57 -21.27
C THR A 377 21.28 3.92 -20.90
N THR A 378 21.64 5.20 -20.98
CA THR A 378 23.01 5.72 -20.78
C THR A 378 22.89 7.17 -20.32
N GLY A 379 22.84 7.36 -19.01
CA GLY A 379 22.78 8.66 -18.35
C GLY A 379 23.99 8.88 -17.45
N ARG A 380 24.23 10.16 -17.14
CA ARG A 380 25.29 10.60 -16.24
C ARG A 380 24.72 10.91 -14.86
N VAL A 381 25.20 10.23 -13.83
CA VAL A 381 25.01 10.62 -12.42
C VAL A 381 26.30 11.28 -11.94
N SER A 382 26.17 12.45 -11.30
CA SER A 382 27.31 13.13 -10.67
C SER A 382 26.91 13.65 -9.31
N VAL A 383 27.70 13.30 -8.28
CA VAL A 383 27.50 13.74 -6.90
C VAL A 383 28.71 14.58 -6.48
N VAL A 384 28.44 15.81 -6.05
CA VAL A 384 29.46 16.81 -5.72
C VAL A 384 29.22 17.33 -4.31
N ALA A 385 30.29 17.52 -3.54
CA ALA A 385 30.19 18.23 -2.27
C ALA A 385 30.35 19.74 -2.50
N ALA A 386 29.56 20.54 -1.79
CA ALA A 386 29.65 22.00 -1.86
C ALA A 386 31.07 22.46 -1.53
N GLY A 387 31.66 23.28 -2.42
CA GLY A 387 33.03 23.77 -2.31
C GLY A 387 34.11 22.89 -2.96
N GLU A 388 33.76 21.69 -3.43
CA GLU A 388 34.68 20.82 -4.16
C GLU A 388 34.64 21.10 -5.68
N ALA A 389 35.81 21.08 -6.32
CA ALA A 389 35.94 21.29 -7.76
C ALA A 389 35.66 20.03 -8.59
N GLN A 390 35.76 18.85 -7.97
CA GLN A 390 35.55 17.56 -8.62
C GLN A 390 34.40 16.81 -7.94
N ALA A 391 33.69 16.01 -8.74
CA ALA A 391 32.67 15.12 -8.21
C ALA A 391 33.32 14.03 -7.34
N LEU A 392 32.67 13.72 -6.22
CA LEU A 392 33.05 12.61 -5.35
C LEU A 392 32.62 11.26 -5.93
N PHE A 393 31.63 11.28 -6.83
CA PHE A 393 31.18 10.12 -7.58
C PHE A 393 30.64 10.54 -8.93
N GLU A 394 31.05 9.82 -9.98
CA GLU A 394 30.46 9.90 -11.30
C GLU A 394 30.19 8.50 -11.85
N ASN A 395 29.02 8.33 -12.45
CA ASN A 395 28.72 7.19 -13.31
C ASN A 395 28.19 7.73 -14.64
N LEU A 396 28.93 7.49 -15.72
CA LEU A 396 28.63 8.01 -17.06
C LEU A 396 27.74 7.08 -17.88
N GLU A 397 27.49 5.86 -17.40
CA GLU A 397 26.75 4.80 -18.09
C GLU A 397 25.59 4.28 -17.23
N GLN A 398 24.96 5.17 -16.46
CA GLN A 398 23.85 4.79 -15.59
C GLN A 398 22.56 4.65 -16.40
N SER A 399 21.94 3.47 -16.35
CA SER A 399 20.58 3.27 -16.88
C SER A 399 19.52 3.63 -15.83
N PHE A 400 18.50 4.36 -16.27
CA PHE A 400 17.28 4.63 -15.52
C PHE A 400 16.09 4.11 -16.31
N LEU A 401 15.42 3.09 -15.79
CA LEU A 401 14.26 2.50 -16.44
C LEU A 401 13.00 3.32 -16.12
N ALA A 402 12.11 3.43 -17.10
CA ALA A 402 10.78 4.02 -16.89
C ALA A 402 10.02 3.26 -15.79
N ALA A 403 9.15 3.97 -15.07
CA ALA A 403 8.36 3.42 -13.97
C ALA A 403 9.22 2.64 -12.95
N SER A 404 10.36 3.20 -12.56
CA SER A 404 11.27 2.59 -11.58
C SER A 404 11.75 3.61 -10.56
N ASN A 405 12.15 3.12 -9.39
CA ASN A 405 12.67 3.93 -8.30
C ASN A 405 14.13 3.61 -8.03
N TYR A 406 14.94 4.64 -7.78
CA TYR A 406 16.35 4.51 -7.51
C TYR A 406 16.77 5.34 -6.29
N THR A 407 17.70 4.79 -5.52
CA THR A 407 18.45 5.51 -4.50
C THR A 407 19.93 5.47 -4.86
N VAL A 408 20.56 6.64 -4.94
CA VAL A 408 22.00 6.79 -5.03
C VAL A 408 22.55 6.99 -3.63
N PHE A 409 23.34 6.06 -3.13
CA PHE A 409 24.05 6.20 -1.86
C PHE A 409 25.46 6.68 -2.14
N LEU A 410 25.90 7.78 -1.54
CA LEU A 410 27.32 8.12 -1.45
C LEU A 410 27.82 7.76 -0.05
N VAL A 411 28.80 6.87 0.06
CA VAL A 411 29.27 6.31 1.34
C VAL A 411 30.80 6.23 1.41
N GLY A 412 31.37 5.86 2.56
CA GLY A 412 32.81 5.75 2.76
C GLY A 412 33.41 6.99 3.42
N SER A 413 34.68 7.29 3.12
CA SER A 413 35.38 8.49 3.61
C SER A 413 35.42 9.59 2.54
N PRO A 414 35.65 10.87 2.91
CA PRO A 414 35.79 11.95 1.94
C PRO A 414 36.82 11.68 0.83
N THR A 415 37.91 10.98 1.16
CA THR A 415 39.01 10.66 0.23
C THR A 415 38.85 9.34 -0.52
N ALA A 416 37.83 8.54 -0.17
CA ALA A 416 37.55 7.24 -0.77
C ALA A 416 36.04 7.01 -0.79
N ALA A 417 35.30 8.00 -1.30
CA ALA A 417 33.85 7.94 -1.41
C ALA A 417 33.47 6.90 -2.47
N VAL A 418 32.37 6.17 -2.23
CA VAL A 418 31.83 5.15 -3.12
C VAL A 418 30.36 5.46 -3.38
N GLY A 419 30.00 5.57 -4.66
CA GLY A 419 28.62 5.65 -5.09
C GLY A 419 28.01 4.28 -5.33
N ILE A 420 26.82 4.04 -4.79
CA ILE A 420 26.01 2.84 -5.04
C ILE A 420 24.67 3.30 -5.63
N VAL A 421 24.41 2.98 -6.90
CA VAL A 421 23.10 3.20 -7.50
C VAL A 421 22.26 1.94 -7.33
N ARG A 422 21.21 2.03 -6.52
CA ARG A 422 20.30 0.91 -6.24
C ARG A 422 18.97 1.15 -6.93
N LYS A 423 18.54 0.22 -7.80
CA LYS A 423 17.14 0.12 -8.20
C LYS A 423 16.34 -0.45 -7.04
N ASP A 424 15.50 0.38 -6.43
CA ASP A 424 14.64 0.00 -5.30
C ASP A 424 13.40 -0.75 -5.76
N ARG A 425 12.91 -0.40 -6.96
CA ARG A 425 11.75 -0.99 -7.61
C ARG A 425 11.84 -0.88 -9.12
#